data_AF-A0A538L8U7-F1
#
_entry.id   AF-A0A538L8U7-F1
#
_cell.length_a   1.000
_cell.length_b   1.000
_cell.length_c   1.000
_cell.angle_alpha   90.00
_cell.angle_beta   90.00
_cell.angle_gamma   90.00
#
_symmetry.space_group_name_H-M   'P 1'
#
loop_
_entity.id
_entity.type
_entity.pdbx_description
1 polymer ?
#
loop_
_entity_poly.entity_id
_entity_poly.type
_entity_poly.pdbx_seq_one_letter_code
_entity_poly.pdbx_strand_id
1 'polypeptide(L)'
;MVAVDRSFPNGSPVCDYWLTRCEGFTVRAGHRTLGVVESVDHEVTGGRAETIVLRRRRLGRRTLASGEVLAVVPARKELLAHRHQHAKPVLASARRRVEKATPVVMAYITGAAAAVSALVRWIAAQLRREVPRLVRFLRAEIHERNAHHGDEPGVGRAHRRPNEYDYGLSTRGR
;
A
#
# COMPACT_ATOMS: atom_id res chain seq x y z
N MET A 1 17.89 21.76 -29.37
CA MET A 1 16.59 22.15 -28.77
C MET A 1 16.40 21.34 -27.50
N VAL A 2 16.48 21.98 -26.32
CA VAL A 2 16.25 21.30 -25.03
C VAL A 2 14.75 21.10 -24.90
N ALA A 3 14.27 19.87 -25.08
CA ALA A 3 12.87 19.55 -24.85
C ALA A 3 12.57 19.82 -23.37
N VAL A 4 11.62 20.71 -23.10
CA VAL A 4 11.13 20.95 -21.74
C VAL A 4 10.65 19.62 -21.19
N ASP A 5 11.18 19.21 -20.04
CA ASP A 5 10.77 18.00 -19.32
C ASP A 5 9.34 18.17 -18.80
N ARG A 6 8.37 18.00 -19.71
CA ARG A 6 6.95 18.02 -19.39
C ARG A 6 6.54 16.62 -18.96
N SER A 7 5.95 16.54 -17.78
CA SER A 7 5.25 15.36 -17.30
C SER A 7 3.77 15.48 -17.67
N PHE A 8 3.16 14.35 -18.07
CA PHE A 8 1.74 14.27 -18.37
C PHE A 8 1.07 13.38 -17.32
N PRO A 9 0.17 13.92 -16.48
CA PRO A 9 -0.46 13.15 -15.41
C PRO A 9 -1.45 12.12 -15.97
N ASN A 10 -1.75 11.10 -15.16
CA ASN A 10 -2.81 10.15 -15.42
C ASN A 10 -4.15 10.86 -15.67
N GLY A 11 -4.92 10.38 -16.65
CA GLY A 11 -6.16 11.00 -17.11
C GLY A 11 -5.98 12.06 -18.21
N SER A 12 -4.73 12.43 -18.54
CA SER A 12 -4.46 13.23 -19.74
C SER A 12 -4.54 12.36 -21.00
N PRO A 13 -5.17 12.83 -22.10
CA PRO A 13 -5.16 12.13 -23.38
C PRO A 13 -3.74 11.84 -23.91
N VAL A 14 -2.79 12.71 -23.55
CA VAL A 14 -1.37 12.53 -23.92
C VAL A 14 -0.76 11.39 -23.10
N CYS A 15 -1.10 11.28 -21.82
CA CYS A 15 -0.67 10.16 -20.99
C CYS A 15 -1.18 8.84 -21.59
N ASP A 16 -2.47 8.74 -21.88
CA ASP A 16 -3.08 7.53 -22.46
C ASP A 16 -2.41 7.12 -23.77
N TYR A 17 -2.16 8.09 -24.66
CA TYR A 17 -1.41 7.86 -25.89
C TYR A 17 -0.02 7.27 -25.60
N TRP A 18 0.74 7.85 -24.67
CA TRP A 18 2.08 7.35 -24.38
C TRP A 18 2.06 6.00 -23.68
N LEU A 19 1.05 5.70 -22.85
CA LEU A 19 0.93 4.39 -22.22
C LEU A 19 0.80 3.27 -23.25
N THR A 20 0.15 3.52 -24.39
CA THR A 20 0.09 2.55 -25.51
C THR A 20 1.42 2.37 -26.24
N ARG A 21 2.41 3.25 -26.02
CA ARG A 21 3.69 3.30 -26.76
C ARG A 21 4.90 3.39 -25.84
N CYS A 22 4.77 2.93 -24.60
CA CYS A 22 5.79 3.08 -23.57
C CYS A 22 6.79 1.93 -23.51
N GLU A 23 6.86 1.07 -24.53
CA GLU A 23 7.85 0.00 -24.59
C GLU A 23 9.28 0.54 -24.49
N GLY A 24 10.09 -0.09 -23.66
CA GLY A 24 11.44 0.37 -23.34
C GLY A 24 11.52 1.53 -22.33
N PHE A 25 10.38 2.05 -21.84
CA PHE A 25 10.40 3.13 -20.84
C PHE A 25 10.84 2.59 -19.47
N THR A 26 11.56 3.41 -18.72
CA THR A 26 11.96 3.08 -17.36
C THR A 26 10.84 3.44 -16.39
N VAL A 27 10.42 2.49 -15.56
CA VAL A 27 9.37 2.72 -14.56
C VAL A 27 9.99 3.02 -13.22
N ARG A 28 9.61 4.15 -12.62
CA ARG A 28 10.11 4.63 -11.33
C ARG A 28 8.98 4.83 -10.33
N ALA A 29 9.24 4.49 -9.08
CA ALA A 29 8.36 4.79 -7.95
C ALA A 29 9.18 5.53 -6.88
N GLY A 30 8.98 6.85 -6.80
CA GLY A 30 9.87 7.74 -6.05
C GLY A 30 11.32 7.60 -6.55
N HIS A 31 12.26 7.37 -5.62
CA HIS A 31 13.68 7.23 -5.94
C HIS A 31 14.07 5.85 -6.50
N ARG A 32 13.15 4.88 -6.55
CA ARG A 32 13.45 3.50 -6.93
C ARG A 32 13.02 3.20 -8.37
N THR A 33 13.90 2.55 -9.14
CA THR A 33 13.55 1.95 -10.43
C THR A 33 12.87 0.59 -10.22
N LEU A 34 11.66 0.45 -10.77
CA LEU A 34 10.87 -0.78 -10.72
C LEU A 34 11.21 -1.76 -11.83
N GLY A 35 11.65 -1.27 -12.99
CA GLY A 35 11.97 -2.07 -14.17
C GLY A 35 11.91 -1.24 -15.46
N VAL A 36 11.97 -1.93 -16.58
CA VAL A 36 11.77 -1.38 -17.93
C VAL A 36 10.52 -2.01 -18.52
N VAL A 37 9.68 -1.24 -19.20
CA VAL A 37 8.51 -1.76 -19.90
C VAL A 37 8.98 -2.68 -21.04
N GLU A 38 8.50 -3.91 -21.02
CA GLU A 38 8.78 -4.93 -22.03
C GLU A 38 7.66 -5.01 -23.06
N SER A 39 6.41 -4.99 -22.61
CA SER A 39 5.23 -5.00 -23.47
C SER A 39 4.05 -4.31 -22.79
N VAL A 40 3.06 -3.91 -23.58
CA VAL A 40 1.81 -3.31 -23.11
C VAL A 40 0.64 -4.15 -23.62
N ASP A 41 -0.22 -4.58 -22.71
CA ASP A 41 -1.47 -5.26 -23.05
C ASP A 41 -2.60 -4.23 -23.14
N HIS A 42 -3.41 -4.37 -24.18
CA HIS A 42 -4.50 -3.45 -24.48
C HIS A 42 -5.85 -4.03 -24.12
N GLU A 43 -6.76 -3.17 -23.68
CA GLU A 43 -8.16 -3.50 -23.50
C GLU A 43 -8.81 -3.85 -24.85
N VAL A 44 -9.56 -4.95 -24.89
CA VAL A 44 -10.15 -5.55 -26.11
C VAL A 44 -11.07 -4.58 -26.85
N THR A 45 -11.78 -3.70 -26.13
CA THR A 45 -12.87 -2.89 -26.69
C THR A 45 -12.49 -1.41 -26.93
N GLY A 46 -11.27 -1.00 -26.58
CA GLY A 46 -10.90 0.43 -26.61
C GLY A 46 -9.45 0.76 -26.96
N GLY A 47 -8.58 -0.24 -27.14
CA GLY A 47 -7.16 -0.03 -27.48
C GLY A 47 -6.33 0.67 -26.41
N ARG A 48 -6.94 1.00 -25.25
CA ARG A 48 -6.27 1.61 -24.10
C ARG A 48 -5.35 0.61 -23.44
N ALA A 49 -4.22 1.09 -22.93
CA ALA A 49 -3.33 0.26 -22.13
C ALA A 49 -4.04 -0.17 -20.84
N GLU A 50 -4.22 -1.47 -20.64
CA GLU A 50 -4.80 -2.03 -19.41
C GLU A 50 -3.67 -2.47 -18.47
N THR A 51 -2.73 -3.24 -18.99
CA THR A 51 -1.63 -3.83 -18.21
C THR A 51 -0.28 -3.54 -18.88
N ILE A 52 0.70 -3.16 -18.07
CA ILE A 52 2.08 -2.90 -18.49
C ILE A 52 2.96 -4.01 -17.91
N VAL A 53 3.68 -4.73 -18.77
CA VAL A 53 4.61 -5.78 -18.36
C VAL A 53 6.00 -5.18 -18.23
N LEU A 54 6.61 -5.34 -17.05
CA LEU A 54 7.92 -4.82 -16.70
C LEU A 54 8.94 -5.96 -16.65
N ARG A 55 10.08 -5.77 -17.29
CA ARG A 55 11.26 -6.62 -17.13
C ARG A 55 12.14 -6.08 -16.01
N ARG A 56 12.48 -6.93 -15.04
CA ARG A 56 13.47 -6.66 -13.99
C ARG A 56 14.76 -7.41 -14.28
N ARG A 57 15.90 -6.73 -14.12
CA ARG A 57 17.22 -7.32 -14.39
C ARG A 57 17.49 -8.65 -13.66
N ARG A 58 16.97 -8.85 -12.43
CA ARG A 58 17.27 -10.04 -11.60
C ARG A 58 16.04 -10.77 -11.06
N LEU A 59 14.82 -10.28 -11.31
CA LEU A 59 13.61 -10.69 -10.58
C LEU A 59 12.47 -11.10 -11.53
N GLY A 60 12.79 -11.42 -12.78
CA GLY A 60 11.82 -11.81 -13.80
C GLY A 60 10.89 -10.68 -14.23
N ARG A 61 9.68 -11.06 -14.70
CA ARG A 61 8.65 -10.13 -15.17
C ARG A 61 7.72 -9.72 -14.03
N ARG A 62 7.24 -8.48 -14.06
CA ARG A 62 6.22 -7.95 -13.14
C ARG A 62 5.18 -7.17 -13.94
N THR A 63 3.91 -7.31 -13.61
CA THR A 63 2.84 -6.48 -14.19
C THR A 63 2.57 -5.24 -13.34
N LEU A 64 2.13 -4.18 -14.00
CA LEU A 64 1.71 -2.90 -13.45
C LEU A 64 0.40 -2.52 -14.17
N ALA A 65 -0.66 -2.17 -13.44
CA ALA A 65 -1.88 -1.69 -14.10
C ALA A 65 -1.68 -0.24 -14.58
N SER A 66 -2.30 0.15 -15.69
CA SER A 66 -2.19 1.52 -16.22
C SER A 66 -2.64 2.59 -15.21
N GLY A 67 -3.65 2.29 -14.39
CA GLY A 67 -4.12 3.15 -13.29
C GLY A 67 -3.10 3.36 -12.15
N GLU A 68 -2.06 2.54 -12.05
CA GLU A 68 -0.99 2.72 -11.05
C GLU A 68 0.06 3.75 -11.51
N VAL A 69 0.05 4.13 -12.79
CA VAL A 69 0.93 5.16 -13.35
C VAL A 69 0.42 6.54 -12.93
N LEU A 70 1.27 7.34 -12.29
CA LEU A 70 1.01 8.72 -11.91
C LEU A 70 1.15 9.68 -13.10
N ALA A 71 2.23 9.52 -13.86
CA ALA A 71 2.54 10.39 -14.98
C ALA A 71 3.55 9.75 -15.94
N VAL A 72 3.54 10.22 -17.19
CA VAL A 72 4.56 9.89 -18.19
C VAL A 72 5.48 11.10 -18.40
N VAL A 73 6.78 10.84 -18.51
CA VAL A 73 7.79 11.83 -18.91
C VAL A 73 8.44 11.37 -20.22
N PRO A 74 7.89 11.75 -21.39
CA PRO A 74 8.34 11.23 -22.68
C PRO A 74 9.79 11.59 -22.99
N ALA A 75 10.22 12.81 -22.65
CA ALA A 75 11.57 13.30 -22.89
C ALA A 75 12.65 12.41 -22.25
N ARG A 76 12.32 11.80 -21.10
CA ARG A 76 13.21 10.90 -20.36
C ARG A 76 12.94 9.41 -20.62
N LYS A 77 11.90 9.09 -21.41
CA LYS A 77 11.35 7.73 -21.54
C LYS A 77 11.08 7.10 -20.16
N GLU A 78 10.44 7.86 -19.28
CA GLU A 78 10.14 7.42 -17.91
C GLU A 78 8.62 7.36 -17.64
N LEU A 79 8.20 6.33 -16.89
CA LEU A 79 6.89 6.25 -16.27
C LEU A 79 7.04 6.43 -14.76
N LEU A 80 6.29 7.36 -14.18
CA LEU A 80 6.21 7.55 -12.75
C LEU A 80 5.02 6.75 -12.24
N ALA A 81 5.24 5.82 -11.32
CA ALA A 81 4.21 5.00 -10.72
C ALA A 81 4.06 5.32 -9.23
N HIS A 82 2.86 5.06 -8.68
CA HIS A 82 2.65 5.14 -7.25
C HIS A 82 3.65 4.25 -6.51
N ARG A 83 4.15 4.76 -5.37
CA ARG A 83 4.95 3.97 -4.43
C ARG A 83 4.01 3.01 -3.70
N HIS A 84 3.63 1.92 -4.36
CA HIS A 84 2.85 0.86 -3.73
C HIS A 84 3.69 0.22 -2.61
N GLN A 85 3.36 0.56 -1.36
CA GLN A 85 3.67 -0.27 -0.21
C GLN A 85 2.97 -1.61 -0.45
N HIS A 86 3.77 -2.64 -0.79
CA HIS A 86 3.39 -4.05 -0.90
C HIS A 86 1.89 -4.40 -0.67
N ALA A 87 1.04 -4.24 -1.70
CA ALA A 87 -0.34 -4.73 -1.67
C ALA A 87 -0.66 -5.55 -2.94
N LYS A 88 -0.17 -6.80 -2.91
CA LYS A 88 -0.71 -8.03 -3.51
C LYS A 88 -1.34 -7.98 -4.94
N PRO A 89 -0.54 -8.09 -6.02
CA PRO A 89 -1.02 -8.56 -7.33
C PRO A 89 -1.33 -10.08 -7.37
N VAL A 90 -1.11 -10.81 -6.27
CA VAL A 90 -1.31 -12.27 -6.19
C VAL A 90 -2.80 -12.65 -6.21
N LEU A 91 -3.68 -11.80 -5.68
CA LEU A 91 -5.13 -12.10 -5.61
C LEU A 91 -5.82 -12.01 -6.98
N ALA A 92 -5.46 -11.03 -7.81
CA ALA A 92 -6.06 -10.86 -9.14
C ALA A 92 -5.66 -11.98 -10.10
N SER A 93 -4.40 -12.43 -10.04
CA SER A 93 -3.88 -13.55 -10.83
C SER A 93 -4.37 -14.91 -10.33
N ALA A 94 -4.58 -15.07 -9.02
CA ALA A 94 -5.23 -16.26 -8.46
C ALA A 94 -6.68 -16.37 -8.93
N ARG A 95 -7.44 -15.28 -8.96
CA ARG A 95 -8.84 -15.25 -9.40
C ARG A 95 -9.02 -15.74 -10.84
N ARG A 96 -8.18 -15.26 -11.79
CA ARG A 96 -8.21 -15.72 -13.19
C ARG A 96 -7.76 -17.19 -13.37
N ARG A 97 -6.95 -17.74 -12.46
CA ARG A 97 -6.55 -19.16 -12.47
C ARG A 97 -7.64 -20.07 -11.89
N VAL A 98 -8.42 -19.59 -10.92
CA VAL A 98 -9.57 -20.29 -10.36
C VAL A 98 -10.68 -20.44 -11.41
N GLU A 99 -10.90 -19.43 -12.25
CA GLU A 99 -11.88 -19.48 -13.35
C GLU A 99 -11.55 -20.53 -14.43
N LYS A 100 -10.28 -20.97 -14.51
CA LYS A 100 -9.83 -22.05 -15.41
C LYS A 100 -9.49 -23.36 -14.67
N ALA A 101 -9.79 -23.45 -13.38
CA ALA A 101 -9.43 -24.61 -12.57
C ALA A 101 -10.38 -25.78 -12.84
N THR A 102 -9.82 -26.96 -13.09
CA THR A 102 -10.56 -28.22 -13.13
C THR A 102 -11.15 -28.54 -11.75
N PRO A 103 -12.23 -29.33 -11.65
CA PRO A 103 -12.91 -29.62 -10.37
C PRO A 103 -11.98 -30.20 -9.29
N VAL A 104 -10.92 -30.91 -9.69
CA VAL A 104 -9.89 -31.45 -8.78
C VAL A 104 -9.07 -30.34 -8.10
N VAL A 105 -8.73 -29.28 -8.83
CA VAL A 105 -7.99 -28.13 -8.30
C VAL A 105 -8.89 -27.31 -7.35
N MET A 106 -10.19 -27.21 -7.66
CA MET A 106 -11.15 -26.55 -6.77
C MET A 106 -11.26 -27.26 -5.41
N ALA A 107 -11.28 -28.60 -5.38
CA ALA A 107 -11.32 -29.36 -4.13
C ALA A 107 -10.08 -29.13 -3.24
N TYR A 108 -8.90 -28.99 -3.85
CA TYR A 108 -7.68 -28.65 -3.11
C TYR A 108 -7.72 -27.24 -2.54
N ILE A 109 -8.23 -26.27 -3.31
CA ILE A 109 -8.35 -24.87 -2.86
C ILE A 109 -9.34 -24.75 -1.71
N THR A 110 -10.49 -25.41 -1.78
CA THR A 110 -11.50 -25.37 -0.70
C THR A 110 -10.98 -26.04 0.57
N GLY A 111 -10.28 -27.18 0.45
CA GLY A 111 -9.63 -27.84 1.59
C GLY A 111 -8.59 -26.96 2.28
N ALA A 112 -7.72 -26.31 1.49
CA ALA A 112 -6.71 -25.39 2.01
C ALA A 112 -7.35 -24.15 2.69
N ALA A 113 -8.40 -23.58 2.08
CA ALA A 113 -9.13 -22.45 2.66
C ALA A 113 -9.80 -22.83 3.99
N ALA A 114 -10.38 -24.03 4.09
CA ALA A 114 -10.98 -24.53 5.32
C ALA A 114 -9.93 -24.66 6.44
N ALA A 115 -8.77 -25.25 6.14
CA ALA A 115 -7.67 -25.40 7.10
C ALA A 115 -7.14 -24.05 7.61
N VAL A 116 -6.94 -23.08 6.71
CA VAL A 116 -6.54 -21.72 7.11
C VAL A 116 -7.61 -21.06 7.98
N SER A 117 -8.89 -21.20 7.62
CA SER A 117 -10.00 -20.64 8.41
C SER A 117 -10.10 -21.25 9.80
N ALA A 118 -9.77 -22.54 9.94
CA ALA A 118 -9.75 -23.24 11.22
C ALA A 118 -8.58 -22.75 12.07
N LEU A 119 -7.39 -22.57 11.48
CA LEU A 119 -6.23 -22.04 12.17
C LEU A 119 -6.48 -20.60 12.66
N VAL A 120 -7.05 -19.73 11.84
CA VAL A 120 -7.40 -18.36 12.24
C VAL A 120 -8.39 -18.36 13.40
N ARG A 121 -9.44 -19.20 13.34
CA ARG A 121 -10.40 -19.34 14.43
C ARG A 121 -9.75 -19.84 15.72
N TRP A 122 -8.82 -20.79 15.61
CA TRP A 122 -8.06 -21.30 16.76
C TRP A 122 -7.18 -20.22 17.39
N ILE A 123 -6.42 -19.46 16.58
CA ILE A 123 -5.60 -18.34 17.05
C ILE A 123 -6.47 -17.28 17.73
N ALA A 124 -7.60 -16.91 17.11
CA ALA A 124 -8.51 -15.94 17.69
C ALA A 124 -9.11 -16.41 19.03
N ALA A 125 -9.43 -17.70 19.14
CA ALA A 125 -9.90 -18.30 20.39
C ALA A 125 -8.80 -18.31 21.47
N GLN A 126 -7.55 -18.56 21.08
CA GLN A 126 -6.41 -18.53 21.99
C GLN A 126 -6.17 -17.09 22.51
N LEU A 127 -6.12 -16.10 21.61
CA LEU A 127 -5.96 -14.69 21.98
C LEU A 127 -7.08 -14.19 22.89
N ARG A 128 -8.34 -14.58 22.66
CA ARG A 128 -9.46 -14.24 23.55
C ARG A 128 -9.27 -14.77 24.97
N ARG A 129 -8.55 -15.88 25.15
CA ARG A 129 -8.27 -16.46 26.47
C ARG A 129 -7.12 -15.76 27.18
N GLU A 130 -6.05 -15.38 26.47
CA GLU A 130 -4.84 -14.84 27.10
C GLU A 130 -4.82 -13.31 27.24
N VAL A 131 -5.46 -12.57 26.32
CA VAL A 131 -5.50 -11.09 26.38
C VAL A 131 -6.05 -10.56 27.72
N PRO A 132 -7.13 -11.10 28.31
CA PRO A 132 -7.64 -10.62 29.60
C PRO A 132 -6.67 -10.84 30.77
N ARG A 133 -5.72 -11.77 30.66
CA ARG A 133 -4.68 -12.00 31.67
C ARG A 133 -3.57 -10.96 31.53
N LEU A 134 -3.09 -10.74 30.30
CA LEU A 134 -2.07 -9.73 30.01
C LEU A 134 -2.55 -8.31 30.34
N VAL A 135 -3.81 -7.99 30.03
CA VAL A 135 -4.42 -6.70 30.36
C VAL A 135 -4.51 -6.50 31.88
N ARG A 136 -4.80 -7.55 32.66
CA ARG A 136 -4.81 -7.46 34.12
C ARG A 136 -3.41 -7.21 34.71
N PHE A 137 -2.40 -7.93 34.21
CA PHE A 137 -1.01 -7.71 34.61
C PHE A 137 -0.55 -6.28 34.31
N LEU A 138 -0.73 -5.82 33.06
CA LEU A 138 -0.35 -4.46 32.68
C LEU A 138 -1.09 -3.39 33.48
N ARG A 139 -2.37 -3.61 33.80
CA ARG A 139 -3.16 -2.67 34.59
C ARG A 139 -2.70 -2.62 36.05
N ALA A 140 -2.32 -3.76 36.63
CA ALA A 140 -1.75 -3.83 37.98
C ALA A 140 -0.40 -3.09 38.05
N GLU A 141 0.48 -3.34 37.07
CA GLU A 141 1.79 -2.69 37.00
C GLU A 141 1.68 -1.17 36.79
N ILE A 142 0.76 -0.71 35.93
CA ILE A 142 0.49 0.72 35.77
C ILE A 142 -0.07 1.32 37.08
N HIS A 143 -0.91 0.59 37.80
CA HIS A 143 -1.47 1.08 39.06
C HIS A 143 -0.40 1.19 40.15
N GLU A 144 0.47 0.20 40.28
CA GLU A 144 1.59 0.19 41.22
C GLU A 144 2.59 1.31 40.92
N ARG A 145 2.94 1.50 39.64
CA ARG A 145 3.82 2.58 39.20
C ARG A 145 3.18 3.96 39.44
N ASN A 146 1.88 4.10 39.22
CA ASN A 146 1.16 5.33 39.53
C ASN A 146 1.05 5.59 41.04
N ALA A 147 0.96 4.55 41.86
CA ALA A 147 0.96 4.68 43.32
C ALA A 147 2.34 5.19 43.82
N HIS A 148 3.43 4.67 43.28
CA HIS A 148 4.80 5.11 43.63
C HIS A 148 5.13 6.53 43.13
N HIS A 149 4.62 6.94 41.96
CA HIS A 149 4.82 8.31 41.47
C HIS A 149 3.98 9.37 42.22
N GLY A 150 3.06 8.97 43.10
CA GLY A 150 2.32 9.90 43.97
C GLY A 150 3.17 10.50 45.09
N ASP A 151 4.26 9.83 45.47
CA ASP A 151 5.13 10.23 46.58
C ASP A 151 6.37 11.02 46.12
N GLU A 152 6.60 11.16 44.80
CA GLU A 152 7.66 12.00 44.26
C GLU A 152 7.23 13.49 44.25
N PRO A 153 7.87 14.36 45.06
CA PRO A 153 7.55 15.79 45.08
C PRO A 153 7.86 16.41 43.70
N GLY A 154 6.82 16.81 42.96
CA GLY A 154 6.94 17.54 41.70
C GLY A 154 6.29 16.91 40.45
N VAL A 155 5.79 15.66 40.50
CA VAL A 155 5.34 14.92 39.29
C VAL A 155 3.84 14.60 39.26
N GLY A 156 3.06 15.10 40.22
CA GLY A 156 1.60 14.94 40.26
C GLY A 156 0.83 15.80 39.26
N ARG A 157 -0.46 15.46 39.01
CA ARG A 157 -1.38 16.28 38.17
C ARG A 157 -1.46 17.74 38.62
N ALA A 158 -1.17 18.03 39.89
CA ALA A 158 -1.08 19.38 40.44
C ALA A 158 0.05 20.24 39.81
N HIS A 159 1.07 19.60 39.21
CA HIS A 159 2.19 20.26 38.52
C HIS A 159 2.04 20.33 37.00
N ARG A 160 0.99 19.75 36.41
CA ARG A 160 0.68 20.02 35.00
C ARG A 160 0.21 21.47 34.90
N ARG A 161 1.13 22.37 34.56
CA ARG A 161 0.76 23.69 34.06
C ARG A 161 -0.26 23.47 32.94
N PRO A 162 -1.39 24.21 32.93
CA PRO A 162 -2.28 24.21 31.79
C PRO A 162 -1.42 24.48 30.56
N ASN A 163 -1.55 23.65 29.52
CA ASN A 163 -0.89 23.92 28.26
C ASN A 163 -1.49 25.22 27.70
N GLU A 164 -0.84 26.33 28.02
CA GLU A 164 -1.10 27.65 27.46
C GLU A 164 -0.55 27.63 26.03
N TYR A 165 -1.27 26.93 25.14
CA TYR A 165 -1.09 27.12 23.72
C TYR A 165 -1.79 28.43 23.39
N ASP A 166 -0.99 29.48 23.23
CA ASP A 166 -1.40 30.72 22.57
C ASP A 166 -1.73 30.40 21.11
N TYR A 167 -2.97 29.99 20.87
CA TYR A 167 -3.54 29.93 19.53
C TYR A 167 -3.80 31.37 19.12
N GLY A 168 -2.80 32.02 18.51
CA GLY A 168 -2.84 33.40 18.02
C GLY A 168 -3.97 33.69 17.03
N LEU A 169 -5.21 33.63 17.50
CA LEU A 169 -6.43 34.03 16.83
C LEU A 169 -6.50 35.55 16.98
N SER A 170 -5.78 36.24 16.09
CA SER A 170 -5.96 37.67 15.89
C SER A 170 -7.42 37.94 15.52
N THR A 171 -8.18 38.52 16.44
CA THR A 171 -9.48 39.10 16.17
C THR A 171 -9.29 40.34 15.31
N ARG A 172 -9.34 40.15 13.99
CA ARG A 172 -9.41 41.24 13.01
C ARG A 172 -10.89 41.58 12.79
N GLY A 173 -11.29 42.77 13.24
CA GLY A 173 -12.39 43.54 12.65
C GLY A 173 -13.68 43.60 13.48
N ARG A 174 -13.91 44.74 14.15
CA ARG A 174 -14.72 45.83 13.59
C ARG A 174 -14.49 47.12 14.37
#